data_AF-A0A1C5DUR5-F1
#
_entry.id   AF-A0A1C5DUR5-F1
#
_cell.length_a   1.000
_cell.length_b   1.000
_cell.length_c   1.000
_cell.angle_alpha   90.00
_cell.angle_beta   90.00
_cell.angle_gamma   90.00
#
_symmetry.space_group_name_H-M   'P 1'
#
loop_
_entity.id
_entity.type
_entity.pdbx_description
1 polymer ?
#
loop_
_entity_poly.entity_id
_entity_poly.type
_entity_poly.pdbx_seq_one_letter_code
_entity_poly.pdbx_strand_id
1 'polypeptide(L)'
;MGLGEQLQVDASGFTGVRGVWAAGNVSDVLAGVPAAAAAGTTAAAAIHMDLLKADAEAAARAAKDGEVFSGAMEAEVSRRVLGSRAHGLGSLPGGN
;
A
#
# COMPACT_ATOMS: atom_id res chain seq x y z
N MET A 1 -13.08 -33.68 -31.58
CA MET A 1 -13.72 -32.45 -31.07
C MET A 1 -13.09 -32.15 -29.72
N GLY A 2 -12.22 -31.14 -29.64
CA GLY A 2 -11.54 -30.76 -28.39
C GLY A 2 -12.30 -29.63 -27.69
N LEU A 3 -12.43 -29.71 -26.37
CA LEU A 3 -13.16 -28.74 -25.52
C LEU A 3 -12.43 -27.39 -25.38
N GLY A 4 -11.36 -27.16 -26.14
CA GLY A 4 -10.43 -26.05 -25.95
C GLY A 4 -9.26 -26.39 -25.03
N GLU A 5 -8.31 -25.49 -24.92
CA GLU A 5 -7.19 -25.52 -23.98
C GLU A 5 -7.40 -24.41 -22.96
N GLN A 6 -7.17 -24.71 -21.68
CA GLN A 6 -7.32 -23.73 -20.59
C GLN A 6 -5.97 -23.47 -19.92
N LEU A 7 -5.74 -22.21 -19.56
CA LEU A 7 -4.56 -21.79 -18.83
C LEU A 7 -4.64 -22.29 -17.38
N GLN A 8 -3.56 -22.90 -16.90
CA GLN A 8 -3.46 -23.30 -15.50
C GLN A 8 -3.26 -22.06 -14.63
N VAL A 9 -4.14 -21.89 -13.66
CA VAL A 9 -4.12 -20.80 -12.69
C VAL A 9 -4.49 -21.33 -11.31
N ASP A 10 -4.13 -20.60 -10.25
CA ASP A 10 -4.66 -20.88 -8.93
C ASP A 10 -6.11 -20.40 -8.77
N ALA A 11 -6.70 -20.61 -7.59
CA ALA A 11 -8.09 -20.22 -7.29
C ALA A 11 -8.35 -18.70 -7.40
N SER A 12 -7.30 -17.87 -7.34
CA SER A 12 -7.39 -16.42 -7.52
C SER A 12 -7.25 -15.98 -8.98
N GLY A 13 -6.93 -16.91 -9.89
CA GLY A 13 -6.60 -16.63 -11.28
C GLY A 13 -5.11 -16.34 -11.52
N PHE A 14 -4.23 -16.56 -10.55
CA PHE A 14 -2.81 -16.28 -10.70
C PHE A 14 -2.14 -17.32 -11.60
N THR A 15 -1.39 -16.84 -12.58
CA THR A 15 -0.75 -17.69 -13.61
C THR A 15 0.60 -18.27 -13.21
N GLY A 16 1.12 -17.90 -12.03
CA GLY A 16 2.52 -18.17 -11.64
C GLY A 16 3.50 -17.10 -12.13
N VAL A 17 3.10 -16.26 -13.09
CA VAL A 17 3.90 -15.12 -13.56
C VAL A 17 3.51 -13.87 -12.76
N ARG A 18 4.50 -13.24 -12.11
CA ARG A 18 4.30 -12.02 -11.31
C ARG A 18 3.58 -10.94 -12.13
N GLY A 19 2.49 -10.42 -11.59
CA GLY A 19 1.72 -9.36 -12.26
C GLY A 19 0.70 -9.87 -13.28
N VAL A 20 0.55 -11.19 -13.47
CA VAL A 20 -0.30 -11.77 -14.53
C VAL A 20 -1.37 -12.69 -13.93
N TRP A 21 -2.63 -12.34 -14.18
CA TRP A 21 -3.81 -13.11 -13.83
C TRP A 21 -4.65 -13.40 -15.06
N ALA A 22 -5.37 -14.52 -15.02
CA ALA A 22 -6.35 -14.90 -16.03
C ALA A 22 -7.68 -15.28 -15.36
N ALA A 23 -8.79 -14.94 -16.01
CA ALA A 23 -10.12 -15.14 -15.47
C ALA A 23 -11.13 -15.45 -16.57
N GLY A 24 -12.15 -16.23 -16.22
CA GLY A 24 -13.20 -16.64 -17.13
C GLY A 24 -12.77 -17.74 -18.09
N ASN A 25 -13.26 -17.70 -19.33
CA ASN A 25 -13.16 -18.86 -20.23
C ASN A 25 -11.73 -19.26 -20.62
N VAL A 26 -10.77 -18.36 -20.46
CA VAL A 26 -9.34 -18.67 -20.66
C VAL A 26 -8.79 -19.61 -19.58
N SER A 27 -9.34 -19.57 -18.37
CA SER A 27 -8.95 -20.43 -17.23
C SER A 27 -9.93 -21.58 -16.98
N ASP A 28 -11.18 -21.46 -17.46
CA ASP A 28 -12.21 -22.50 -17.40
C ASP A 28 -13.06 -22.46 -18.67
N VAL A 29 -12.76 -23.33 -19.64
CA VAL A 29 -13.42 -23.36 -20.95
C VAL A 29 -14.92 -23.64 -20.89
N LEU A 30 -15.41 -24.21 -19.79
CA LEU A 30 -16.83 -24.52 -19.59
C LEU A 30 -17.58 -23.43 -18.80
N ALA A 31 -16.89 -22.39 -18.35
CA ALA A 31 -17.50 -21.30 -17.59
C ALA A 31 -18.58 -20.59 -18.42
N GLY A 32 -19.80 -20.58 -17.89
CA GLY A 32 -20.86 -19.68 -18.37
C GLY A 32 -20.57 -18.23 -17.98
N VAL A 33 -21.23 -17.28 -18.63
CA VAL A 33 -21.03 -15.82 -18.41
C VAL A 33 -21.04 -15.42 -16.92
N PRO A 34 -21.99 -15.89 -16.07
CA PRO A 34 -21.98 -15.54 -14.66
C PRO A 34 -20.74 -16.04 -13.90
N ALA A 35 -20.29 -17.27 -14.20
CA ALA A 35 -19.10 -17.84 -13.59
C ALA A 35 -17.82 -17.12 -14.07
N ALA A 36 -17.76 -16.77 -15.35
CA ALA A 36 -16.65 -16.00 -15.91
C ALA A 36 -16.54 -14.59 -15.28
N ALA A 37 -17.69 -13.92 -15.07
CA ALA A 37 -17.73 -12.64 -14.37
C ALA A 37 -17.33 -12.75 -12.89
N ALA A 38 -17.75 -13.82 -12.20
CA ALA A 38 -17.33 -14.09 -10.82
C ALA A 38 -15.81 -14.32 -10.73
N ALA A 39 -15.23 -15.11 -11.65
CA ALA A 39 -13.79 -15.30 -11.75
C ALA A 39 -13.06 -13.96 -11.99
N GLY A 40 -13.63 -13.07 -12.82
CA GLY A 40 -13.10 -11.72 -13.03
C GLY A 40 -13.05 -10.90 -11.74
N THR A 41 -14.11 -10.96 -10.93
CA THR A 41 -14.15 -10.29 -9.62
C THR A 41 -13.07 -10.82 -8.67
N THR A 42 -12.88 -12.15 -8.63
CA THR A 42 -11.84 -12.79 -7.81
C THR A 42 -10.44 -12.35 -8.24
N ALA A 43 -10.14 -12.37 -9.53
CA ALA A 43 -8.86 -11.92 -10.06
C ALA A 43 -8.61 -10.43 -9.78
N ALA A 44 -9.64 -9.59 -9.94
CA ALA A 44 -9.54 -8.16 -9.63
C ALA A 44 -9.23 -7.90 -8.15
N ALA A 45 -9.86 -8.66 -7.23
CA ALA A 45 -9.55 -8.56 -5.81
C ALA A 45 -8.10 -9.01 -5.51
N ALA A 46 -7.62 -10.07 -6.16
CA ALA A 46 -6.24 -10.52 -6.02
C ALA A 46 -5.22 -9.48 -6.51
N ILE A 47 -5.45 -8.91 -7.70
CA ILE A 47 -4.64 -7.82 -8.27
C ILE A 47 -4.62 -6.62 -7.34
N HIS A 48 -5.79 -6.21 -6.83
CA HIS A 48 -5.89 -5.08 -5.90
C HIS A 48 -5.03 -5.33 -4.67
N MET A 49 -5.13 -6.51 -4.06
CA MET A 49 -4.36 -6.83 -2.86
C MET A 49 -2.85 -6.91 -3.11
N ASP A 50 -2.43 -7.35 -4.30
CA ASP A 50 -1.02 -7.35 -4.70
C ASP A 50 -0.47 -5.92 -4.81
N LEU A 51 -1.20 -5.04 -5.52
CA LEU A 51 -0.84 -3.63 -5.66
C LEU A 51 -0.84 -2.90 -4.32
N LEU A 52 -1.85 -3.13 -3.48
CA LEU A 52 -1.95 -2.51 -2.17
C LEU A 52 -0.76 -2.88 -1.27
N LYS A 53 -0.29 -4.13 -1.33
CA LYS A 53 0.93 -4.55 -0.63
C LYS A 53 2.16 -3.86 -1.19
N ALA A 54 2.31 -3.79 -2.51
CA ALA A 54 3.42 -3.09 -3.14
C ALA A 54 3.46 -1.61 -2.75
N ASP A 55 2.31 -0.93 -2.72
CA ASP A 55 2.19 0.46 -2.28
C ASP A 55 2.54 0.62 -0.80
N ALA A 56 2.06 -0.28 0.06
CA ALA A 56 2.38 -0.26 1.49
C ALA A 56 3.89 -0.45 1.74
N GLU A 57 4.53 -1.35 0.99
CA GLU A 57 5.98 -1.55 1.06
C GLU A 57 6.76 -0.32 0.58
N ALA A 58 6.32 0.30 -0.53
CA ALA A 58 6.92 1.54 -1.04
C ALA A 58 6.79 2.68 -0.02
N ALA A 59 5.61 2.86 0.57
CA ALA A 59 5.36 3.85 1.61
C ALA A 59 6.21 3.60 2.86
N ALA A 60 6.33 2.35 3.30
CA ALA A 60 7.17 1.98 4.44
C ALA A 60 8.66 2.24 4.19
N ARG A 61 9.15 2.03 2.95
CA ARG A 61 10.52 2.38 2.55
C ARG A 61 10.73 3.89 2.55
N ALA A 62 9.84 4.64 1.91
CA ALA A 62 9.90 6.10 1.90
C ALA A 62 9.86 6.70 3.31
N ALA A 63 9.07 6.13 4.22
CA ALA A 63 9.03 6.53 5.61
C ALA A 63 10.34 6.22 6.37
N LYS A 64 11.08 5.18 6.01
CA LYS A 64 12.40 4.90 6.60
C LYS A 64 13.49 5.82 6.08
N ASP A 65 13.42 6.15 4.79
CA ASP A 65 14.46 6.93 4.09
C ASP A 65 14.27 8.45 4.25
N GLY A 66 13.06 8.90 4.59
CA GLY A 66 12.78 10.30 4.91
C GLY A 66 13.29 10.72 6.29
N GLU A 67 13.60 12.01 6.46
CA GLU A 67 13.79 12.61 7.78
C GLU A 67 12.46 12.61 8.55
N VAL A 68 12.15 11.50 9.22
CA VAL A 68 10.97 11.38 10.09
C VAL A 68 11.15 12.29 11.30
N PHE A 69 10.04 12.86 11.79
CA PHE A 69 10.02 13.60 13.05
C PHE A 69 10.76 12.82 14.15
N SER A 70 11.81 13.44 14.68
CA SER A 70 12.71 12.85 15.65
C SER A 70 12.79 13.72 16.91
N GLY A 71 13.26 13.16 18.02
CA GLY A 71 13.47 13.93 19.24
C GLY A 71 14.46 15.10 19.07
N ALA A 72 15.43 14.98 18.15
CA ALA A 72 16.34 16.08 17.83
C ALA A 72 15.63 17.23 17.10
N MET A 73 14.71 16.90 16.18
CA MET A 73 13.85 17.88 15.51
C MET A 73 12.89 18.53 16.51
N GLU A 74 12.26 17.74 17.38
CA GLU A 74 11.40 18.24 18.46
C GLU A 74 12.16 19.21 19.37
N ALA A 75 13.39 18.86 19.76
CA ALA A 75 14.23 19.72 20.59
C ALA A 75 14.58 21.03 19.88
N GLU A 76 14.87 20.98 18.58
CA GLU A 76 15.15 22.19 17.78
C GLU A 76 13.91 23.08 17.62
N VAL A 77 12.74 22.48 17.33
CA VAL A 77 11.47 23.21 17.27
C VAL A 77 11.16 23.84 18.63
N SER A 78 11.30 23.08 19.72
CA SER A 78 11.08 23.57 21.09
C SER A 78 12.01 24.73 21.43
N ARG A 79 13.30 24.66 21.05
CA ARG A 79 14.24 25.78 21.21
C ARG A 79 13.78 27.03 20.47
N ARG A 80 13.38 26.89 19.20
CA ARG A 80 12.92 28.02 18.36
C ARG A 80 11.61 28.64 18.86
N VAL A 81 10.67 27.81 19.29
CA VAL A 81 9.31 28.25 19.70
C VAL A 81 9.31 28.82 21.12
N LEU A 82 9.97 28.15 22.07
CA LEU A 82 9.95 28.58 23.47
C LEU A 82 10.95 29.72 23.73
N GLY A 83 12.09 29.75 23.04
CA GLY A 83 13.14 30.75 23.27
C GLY A 83 13.50 30.86 24.75
N SER A 84 13.44 32.08 25.32
CA SER A 84 13.70 32.34 26.74
C SER A 84 12.66 31.72 27.69
N ARG A 85 11.48 31.33 27.19
CA ARG A 85 10.41 30.67 27.98
C ARG A 85 10.62 29.18 28.14
N ALA A 86 11.70 28.61 27.59
CA ALA A 86 12.03 27.18 27.72
C ALA A 86 12.17 26.74 29.20
N HIS A 87 12.52 27.66 30.09
CA HIS A 87 12.70 27.40 31.52
C HIS A 87 11.39 27.48 32.33
N GLY A 88 10.24 27.72 31.69
CA GLY A 88 8.95 27.89 32.37
C GLY A 88 8.79 29.23 33.09
N LEU A 89 9.82 30.08 33.04
CA LEU A 89 9.80 31.43 33.57
C LEU A 89 9.41 32.37 32.43
N GLY A 90 8.21 32.97 32.50
CA GLY A 90 7.82 34.01 31.55
C GLY A 90 8.83 35.16 31.55
N SER A 91 8.94 35.89 30.44
CA SER A 91 9.73 37.14 30.41
C SER A 91 9.23 38.02 31.56
N LEU A 92 10.10 38.27 32.54
CA LEU A 92 9.77 39.18 33.63
C LEU A 92 9.35 40.53 33.01
N PRO A 93 8.19 41.09 33.37
CA PRO A 93 7.80 42.41 32.89
C PRO A 93 8.71 43.44 33.57
N GLY A 94 9.78 43.84 32.88
CA GLY A 94 10.69 44.88 33.37
C GLY A 94 12.12 44.70 32.87
N GLY A 95 12.41 45.28 31.71
CA GLY A 95 13.77 45.46 31.20
C GLY A 95 13.80 46.65 30.27
N ASN A 96 13.86 47.86 30.84
CA ASN A 96 14.37 49.06 30.20
C ASN A 96 15.70 49.42 30.85
#